data_AF-A0A3N5I6X4-F1
#
_entry.id   AF-A0A3N5I6X4-F1
#
_cell.length_a   1.000
_cell.length_b   1.000
_cell.length_c   1.000
_cell.angle_alpha   90.00
_cell.angle_beta   90.00
_cell.angle_gamma   90.00
#
_symmetry.space_group_name_H-M   'P 1'
#
loop_
_entity.id
_entity.type
_entity.pdbx_description
1 polymer ?
#
loop_
_entity_poly.entity_id
_entity_poly.type
_entity_poly.pdbx_seq_one_letter_code
_entity_poly.pdbx_strand_id
1 'polypeptide(L)' 'MKFVDEATIDVAAGNGGAGCASFRREKFIPFGGPDGGDGGRGGSIRAVADRNLNTLIDYLYARRHIARNGESGRG' A
#
# COMPACT_ATOMS: atom_id res chain seq x y z
N MET A 1 9.76 -38.10 16.24
CA MET A 1 9.99 -36.69 16.66
C MET A 1 9.40 -35.81 15.56
N LYS A 2 8.41 -34.95 15.86
CA LYS A 2 7.86 -34.00 14.87
C LYS A 2 8.51 -32.65 15.15
N PHE A 3 9.25 -32.12 14.18
CA PHE A 3 9.76 -30.76 14.23
C PHE A 3 8.68 -29.85 13.64
N VAL A 4 8.31 -28.82 14.38
CA VAL A 4 7.37 -27.78 13.92
C VAL A 4 8.17 -26.49 13.86
N ASP A 5 8.18 -25.86 12.68
CA ASP A 5 8.75 -24.54 12.47
C ASP A 5 7.62 -23.51 12.55
N GLU A 6 7.79 -22.47 13.36
CA GLU A 6 6.79 -21.43 13.60
C GLU A 6 7.47 -20.06 13.63
N ALA A 7 6.86 -19.09 12.94
CA ALA A 7 7.34 -17.71 12.93
C ALA A 7 6.15 -16.74 13.05
N THR A 8 6.33 -15.73 13.90
CA THR A 8 5.38 -14.62 14.05
C THR A 8 5.90 -13.39 13.31
N ILE A 9 5.07 -12.81 12.46
CA ILE A 9 5.38 -11.62 11.67
C ILE A 9 4.30 -10.55 11.83
N ASP A 10 4.72 -9.30 11.72
CA ASP A 10 3.86 -8.12 11.69
C ASP A 10 3.59 -7.70 10.24
N VAL A 11 2.32 -7.62 9.89
CA VAL A 11 1.87 -7.33 8.52
C VAL A 11 0.98 -6.10 8.54
N ALA A 12 1.32 -5.09 7.73
CA ALA A 12 0.54 -3.87 7.59
C ALA A 12 0.27 -3.56 6.11
N ALA A 13 -1.01 -3.51 5.73
CA ALA A 13 -1.40 -3.05 4.40
C ALA A 13 -1.08 -1.56 4.22
N GLY A 14 -1.05 -1.13 2.96
CA GLY A 14 -0.90 0.28 2.63
C GLY A 14 -2.19 1.04 2.88
N ASN A 15 -2.07 2.27 3.36
CA ASN A 15 -3.19 3.19 3.46
C ASN A 15 -3.60 3.69 2.07
N GLY A 16 -4.88 4.00 1.88
CA GLY A 16 -5.33 4.74 0.69
C GLY A 16 -4.72 6.14 0.66
N GLY A 17 -4.46 6.64 -0.55
CA GLY A 17 -4.05 8.02 -0.75
C GLY A 17 -5.20 8.98 -0.48
N ALA A 18 -4.89 10.21 -0.08
CA ALA A 18 -5.90 11.25 0.07
C ALA A 18 -6.34 11.78 -1.30
N GLY A 19 -7.63 12.11 -1.45
CA GLY A 19 -8.11 12.89 -2.59
C GLY A 19 -7.60 14.33 -2.54
N CYS A 20 -7.63 15.00 -3.69
CA CYS A 20 -7.23 16.40 -3.82
C CYS A 20 -8.45 17.30 -3.99
N ALA A 21 -8.50 18.40 -3.24
CA ALA A 21 -9.45 19.49 -3.50
C ALA A 21 -8.72 20.60 -4.26
N SER A 22 -8.93 20.66 -5.57
CA SER A 22 -8.34 21.67 -6.46
C SER A 22 -9.39 22.22 -7.43
N PHE A 23 -9.09 23.40 -7.96
CA PHE A 23 -9.91 24.10 -8.94
C PHE A 23 -9.05 24.64 -10.06
N ARG A 24 -9.56 24.54 -11.30
CA ARG A 24 -8.91 25.07 -12.49
C ARG A 24 -8.72 26.58 -12.37
N ARG A 25 -7.51 27.05 -12.68
CA ARG A 25 -7.18 28.47 -12.73
C ARG A 25 -6.70 28.85 -14.12
N GLU A 26 -7.57 29.54 -14.87
CA GLU A 26 -7.28 30.01 -16.21
C GLU A 26 -7.49 31.52 -16.30
N LYS A 27 -6.64 32.19 -17.08
CA LYS A 27 -6.51 33.66 -17.11
C LYS A 27 -7.83 34.41 -17.36
N PHE A 28 -8.78 33.79 -18.05
CA PHE A 28 -10.06 34.41 -18.44
C PHE A 28 -11.29 33.65 -17.93
N ILE A 29 -11.09 32.69 -17.01
CA ILE A 29 -12.18 31.92 -16.39
C ILE A 29 -12.17 32.21 -14.89
N PRO A 30 -13.07 33.09 -14.39
CA PRO A 30 -13.05 33.52 -12.99
C PRO A 30 -13.36 32.39 -12.00
N PHE A 31 -14.14 31.38 -12.41
CA PHE A 31 -14.48 30.21 -11.59
C PHE A 31 -14.30 28.94 -12.43
N GLY A 32 -13.06 28.46 -12.53
CA GLY A 32 -12.81 27.14 -13.09
C GLY A 32 -13.44 26.06 -12.20
N GLY A 33 -14.02 25.04 -12.84
CA GLY A 33 -14.62 23.92 -12.12
C GLY A 33 -13.58 23.11 -11.31
N PRO A 34 -14.06 22.22 -10.42
CA PRO A 34 -13.18 21.34 -9.66
C PRO A 34 -12.41 20.40 -10.60
N ASP A 35 -11.10 20.25 -10.36
CA ASP A 35 -10.19 19.36 -11.11
C ASP A 35 -9.31 18.50 -10.20
N GLY A 36 -9.59 18.49 -8.90
CA GLY A 36 -8.93 17.61 -7.95
C GLY A 36 -9.21 16.13 -8.22
N GLY A 37 -8.15 15.33 -8.34
CA GLY A 37 -8.22 13.89 -8.54
C GLY A 37 -8.36 13.09 -7.24
N ASP A 38 -8.76 11.84 -7.40
CA ASP A 38 -8.89 10.87 -6.31
C ASP A 38 -7.53 10.36 -5.80
N GLY A 39 -7.52 9.90 -4.56
CA GLY A 39 -6.38 9.19 -3.99
C GLY A 39 -6.26 7.76 -4.51
N GLY A 40 -5.03 7.29 -4.69
CA GLY A 40 -4.72 5.93 -5.12
C GLY A 40 -5.04 4.89 -4.05
N ARG A 41 -5.19 3.63 -4.46
CA ARG A 41 -5.39 2.51 -3.52
C ARG A 41 -4.08 2.18 -2.79
N GLY A 42 -4.19 1.89 -1.50
CA GLY A 42 -3.10 1.31 -0.73
C GLY A 42 -2.76 -0.12 -1.19
N GLY A 43 -1.49 -0.48 -1.08
CA GLY A 43 -1.01 -1.81 -1.45
C GLY A 43 -1.54 -2.91 -0.52
N SER A 44 -1.75 -4.10 -1.07
CA SER A 44 -2.12 -5.29 -0.30
C SER A 44 -0.90 -6.16 -0.01
N ILE A 45 -0.96 -6.93 1.07
CA ILE A 45 0.02 -8.00 1.36
C ILE A 45 -0.67 -9.35 1.17
N ARG A 46 0.05 -10.29 0.57
CA ARG A 46 -0.42 -11.66 0.32
C ARG A 46 0.66 -12.64 0.76
N ALA A 47 0.26 -13.68 1.48
CA ALA A 47 1.11 -14.86 1.66
C ALA A 47 0.92 -15.77 0.45
N VAL A 48 2.02 -16.16 -0.20
CA VAL A 48 2.03 -17.05 -1.35
C VAL A 48 2.87 -18.26 -1.00
N ALA A 49 2.28 -19.45 -1.08
CA ALA A 49 3.01 -20.68 -0.85
C ALA A 49 3.90 -21.01 -2.06
N ASP A 50 5.16 -21.34 -1.79
CA ASP A 50 6.13 -21.84 -2.78
C ASP A 50 6.61 -23.22 -2.34
N ARG A 51 6.65 -24.17 -3.28
CA ARG A 51 7.10 -25.55 -3.03
C ARG A 51 8.63 -25.66 -2.86
N ASN A 52 9.37 -24.64 -3.28
CA ASN A 52 10.83 -24.63 -3.20
C ASN A 52 11.34 -24.10 -1.85
N LEU A 53 10.46 -23.52 -1.02
CA LEU A 53 10.79 -23.03 0.32
C LEU A 53 10.50 -24.12 1.35
N ASN A 54 11.54 -24.46 2.13
CA ASN A 54 11.49 -25.57 3.09
C ASN A 54 11.44 -25.11 4.56
N THR A 55 11.68 -23.82 4.83
CA THR A 55 11.78 -23.27 6.19
C THR A 55 11.16 -21.88 6.27
N LEU A 56 10.80 -21.44 7.48
CA LEU A 56 10.32 -20.08 7.78
C LEU A 56 11.43 -19.14 8.26
N ILE A 57 12.69 -19.53 8.08
CA ILE A 57 13.84 -18.82 8.67
C ILE A 57 13.93 -17.35 8.23
N ASP A 58 13.54 -17.05 6.98
CA ASP A 58 13.54 -15.69 6.45
C ASP A 58 12.59 -14.76 7.21
N TYR A 59 11.48 -15.30 7.70
CA TYR A 59 10.47 -14.56 8.47
C TYR A 59 10.91 -14.26 9.91
N LEU A 60 11.93 -14.99 10.43
CA LEU A 60 12.52 -14.68 11.73
C LEU A 60 13.38 -13.42 11.68
N TYR A 61 14.04 -13.15 10.54
CA TYR A 61 14.86 -11.96 10.33
C TYR A 61 14.05 -10.78 9.80
N ALA A 62 13.15 -11.02 8.85
CA ALA A 62 12.29 -9.99 8.27
C ALA A 62 10.91 -9.97 8.93
N ARG A 63 10.85 -9.58 10.22
CA ARG A 63 9.59 -9.65 10.98
C ARG A 63 8.48 -8.70 10.51
N ARG A 64 8.83 -7.61 9.81
CA ARG A 64 7.85 -6.57 9.45
C ARG A 64 7.70 -6.44 7.94
N HIS A 65 6.49 -6.66 7.45
CA HIS A 65 6.13 -6.49 6.06
C HIS A 65 5.09 -5.39 5.93
N ILE A 66 5.44 -4.31 5.22
CA ILE A 66 4.57 -3.13 5.05
C ILE A 66 4.37 -2.89 3.56
N ALA A 67 3.12 -2.81 3.13
CA ALA A 67 2.78 -2.45 1.76
C ALA A 67 2.84 -0.93 1.57
N ARG A 68 3.09 -0.51 0.33
CA ARG A 68 3.15 0.92 -0.01
C ARG A 68 1.77 1.57 0.10
N ASN A 69 1.74 2.81 0.58
CA ASN A 69 0.53 3.62 0.57
C ASN A 69 0.14 4.00 -0.87
N GLY A 70 -1.14 4.30 -1.07
CA GLY A 70 -1.63 4.89 -2.30
C GLY A 70 -1.12 6.31 -2.47
N GLU A 71 -0.93 6.73 -3.72
CA GLU A 71 -0.52 8.10 -4.04
C GLU A 71 -1.65 9.09 -3.78
N SER A 72 -1.31 10.31 -3.36
CA SER A 72 -2.30 11.37 -3.25
C SER A 72 -2.82 11.80 -4.62
N GLY A 73 -4.11 12.15 -4.67
CA GLY A 73 -4.71 12.81 -5.82
C GLY A 73 -4.02 14.14 -6.12
N ARG A 74 -4.21 14.63 -7.34
CA ARG A 74 -3.63 15.89 -7.83
C ARG A 74 -4.68 16.63 -8.67
N GLY A 75 -4.55 17.94 -8.75
CA GLY A 75 -5.36 18.83 -9.59
C GLY A 75 -4.67 20.19 -9.65
#